data_AF-A0A6I2X6U0-F1
#
_entry.id   AF-A0A6I2X6U0-F1
#
_cell.length_a   1.000
_cell.length_b   1.000
_cell.length_c   1.000
_cell.angle_alpha   90.00
_cell.angle_beta   90.00
_cell.angle_gamma   90.00
#
_symmetry.space_group_name_H-M   'P 1'
#
loop_
_entity.id
_entity.type
_entity.pdbx_description
1 polymer ?
#
loop_
_entity_poly.entity_id
_entity_poly.type
_entity_poly.pdbx_seq_one_letter_code
_entity_poly.pdbx_strand_id
1 'polypeptide(L)'
;METQPYHWHEISQSTDDTALDTSKAYAIFGDCVATDLLETSNDPSDLEHGGWWAVAQTFEGKFQAFRFATVRQLVDLSIPEASISFADPWQSSMSKDQYVSGVNAIRADIARGWVYQVNLCRVLTRTLHQPIDPAGLWQALNRGNPAPHGGALFIPATPSEAAVRISSFSPELFLRREEQSLLSSPIKGTAASDTELLEKDTAENIMIVDLIRNDFSHIAQAGTVRVT
;
A
#
# COMPACT_ATOMS: atom_id res chain seq x y z
N MET A 1 -64.72 17.38 19.21
CA MET A 1 -63.48 16.60 19.38
C MET A 1 -62.66 16.83 18.14
N GLU A 2 -61.69 17.73 18.25
CA GLU A 2 -60.73 18.08 17.20
C GLU A 2 -59.81 16.89 16.93
N THR A 3 -59.62 16.55 15.65
CA THR A 3 -58.57 15.63 15.21
C THR A 3 -57.41 16.45 14.69
N GLN A 4 -56.31 16.52 15.44
CA GLN A 4 -55.08 17.13 14.96
C GLN A 4 -54.50 16.33 13.78
N PRO A 5 -53.99 16.98 12.72
CA PRO A 5 -53.28 16.30 11.66
C PRO A 5 -51.87 15.91 12.13
N TYR A 6 -51.46 14.68 11.82
CA TYR A 6 -50.12 14.17 12.08
C TYR A 6 -49.08 15.00 11.31
N HIS A 7 -48.17 15.63 12.03
CA HIS A 7 -46.96 16.21 11.47
C HIS A 7 -45.99 15.09 11.09
N TRP A 8 -45.82 14.85 9.79
CA TRP A 8 -44.66 14.12 9.30
C TRP A 8 -43.45 15.05 9.45
N HIS A 9 -42.56 14.72 10.38
CA HIS A 9 -41.20 15.24 10.30
C HIS A 9 -40.55 14.59 9.08
N GLU A 10 -40.33 15.36 8.03
CA GLU A 10 -39.32 15.03 7.02
C GLU A 10 -38.00 14.86 7.75
N ILE A 11 -37.57 13.61 7.91
CA ILE A 11 -36.18 13.30 8.21
C ILE A 11 -35.41 13.78 6.99
N SER A 12 -34.75 14.94 7.09
CA SER A 12 -33.78 15.36 6.09
C SER A 12 -32.71 14.28 6.03
N GLN A 13 -32.74 13.43 5.01
CA GLN A 13 -31.58 12.64 4.66
C GLN A 13 -30.51 13.64 4.23
N SER A 14 -29.53 13.83 5.11
CA SER A 14 -28.31 14.58 4.81
C SER A 14 -27.70 13.96 3.55
N THR A 15 -27.66 14.74 2.48
CA THR A 15 -27.04 14.39 1.19
C THR A 15 -25.51 14.43 1.24
N ASP A 16 -24.89 14.50 2.42
CA ASP A 16 -23.45 14.71 2.61
C ASP A 16 -22.65 13.46 3.06
N ASP A 17 -23.29 12.31 3.32
CA ASP A 17 -22.60 11.12 3.88
C ASP A 17 -21.96 10.19 2.83
N THR A 18 -22.03 10.56 1.54
CA THR A 18 -21.52 9.73 0.43
C THR A 18 -20.16 10.17 -0.09
N ALA A 19 -19.60 11.30 0.37
CA ALA A 19 -18.27 11.76 -0.05
C ALA A 19 -17.23 11.49 1.04
N LEU A 20 -16.05 11.01 0.63
CA LEU A 20 -14.94 10.86 1.56
C LEU A 20 -14.43 12.24 2.01
N ASP A 21 -14.49 12.52 3.31
CA ASP A 21 -13.89 13.71 3.93
C ASP A 21 -12.36 13.56 3.96
N THR A 22 -11.70 14.04 2.91
CA THR A 22 -10.24 13.97 2.72
C THR A 22 -9.45 14.90 3.65
N SER A 23 -10.13 15.72 4.47
CA SER A 23 -9.48 16.53 5.50
C SER A 23 -9.15 15.74 6.77
N LYS A 24 -9.79 14.59 6.96
CA LYS A 24 -9.63 13.70 8.13
C LYS A 24 -8.82 12.47 7.79
N ALA A 25 -8.39 11.76 8.83
CA ALA A 25 -7.69 10.49 8.67
C ALA A 25 -8.58 9.45 7.97
N TYR A 26 -8.00 8.77 6.98
CA TYR A 26 -8.66 7.67 6.28
C TYR A 26 -7.63 6.65 5.77
N ALA A 27 -8.12 5.45 5.50
CA ALA A 27 -7.38 4.44 4.76
C ALA A 27 -8.29 3.75 3.73
N ILE A 28 -7.78 3.52 2.53
CA ILE A 28 -8.45 2.87 1.42
C ILE A 28 -7.59 1.68 1.01
N PHE A 29 -8.12 0.47 1.11
CA PHE A 29 -7.45 -0.75 0.66
C PHE A 29 -8.48 -1.74 0.13
N GLY A 30 -8.24 -2.25 -1.08
CA GLY A 30 -9.19 -3.14 -1.75
C GLY A 30 -10.54 -2.44 -1.99
N ASP A 31 -11.61 -3.07 -1.52
CA ASP A 31 -12.99 -2.59 -1.58
C ASP A 31 -13.41 -1.83 -0.31
N CYS A 32 -12.49 -1.59 0.63
CA CYS A 32 -12.81 -1.01 1.93
C CYS A 32 -12.27 0.41 2.09
N VAL A 33 -13.04 1.24 2.79
CA VAL A 33 -12.63 2.55 3.28
C VAL A 33 -12.81 2.58 4.79
N ALA A 34 -11.74 2.89 5.52
CA ALA A 34 -11.74 3.03 6.96
C ALA A 34 -11.58 4.51 7.36
N THR A 35 -12.45 4.99 8.27
CA THR A 35 -12.50 6.37 8.77
C THR A 35 -12.67 6.38 10.29
N ASP A 36 -12.60 7.58 10.88
CA ASP A 36 -12.69 7.78 12.33
C ASP A 36 -11.53 7.10 13.08
N LEU A 37 -10.33 7.68 12.90
CA LEU A 37 -9.10 7.23 13.55
C LEU A 37 -9.27 7.20 15.08
N LEU A 38 -9.05 6.04 15.67
CA LEU A 38 -9.17 5.78 17.10
C LEU A 38 -7.82 5.88 17.81
N GLU A 39 -6.80 5.23 17.25
CA GLU A 39 -5.48 5.18 17.87
C GLU A 39 -4.38 5.02 16.83
N THR A 40 -3.18 5.40 17.25
CA THR A 40 -1.94 5.29 16.50
C THR A 40 -0.93 4.54 17.36
N SER A 41 -0.20 3.59 16.77
CA SER A 41 0.81 2.81 17.48
C SER A 41 2.09 2.67 16.67
N ASN A 42 3.21 2.56 17.38
CA ASN A 42 4.51 2.17 16.84
C ASN A 42 4.95 0.79 17.36
N ASP A 43 4.09 0.08 18.09
CA ASP A 43 4.32 -1.27 18.63
C ASP A 43 3.46 -2.29 17.86
N PRO A 44 4.08 -3.26 17.16
CA PRO A 44 3.34 -4.30 16.44
C PRO A 44 2.41 -5.15 17.32
N SER A 45 2.68 -5.26 18.63
CA SER A 45 1.84 -6.05 19.53
C SER A 45 0.44 -5.45 19.74
N ASP A 46 0.26 -4.15 19.50
CA ASP A 46 -1.06 -3.49 19.60
C ASP A 46 -2.05 -3.97 18.54
N LEU A 47 -1.58 -4.63 17.47
CA LEU A 47 -2.45 -5.26 16.48
C LEU A 47 -3.31 -6.38 17.10
N GLU A 48 -2.93 -6.91 18.28
CA GLU A 48 -3.71 -7.90 19.02
C GLU A 48 -4.99 -7.32 19.65
N HIS A 49 -5.13 -5.99 19.74
CA HIS A 49 -6.36 -5.35 20.21
C HIS A 49 -7.56 -5.55 19.26
N GLY A 50 -7.32 -6.11 18.07
CA GLY A 50 -8.34 -6.37 17.07
C GLY A 50 -8.85 -5.10 16.40
N GLY A 51 -9.90 -5.24 15.60
CA GLY A 51 -10.42 -4.16 14.76
C GLY A 51 -9.67 -4.00 13.44
N TRP A 52 -9.90 -2.88 12.77
CA TRP A 52 -9.32 -2.62 11.45
C TRP A 52 -8.16 -1.63 11.55
N TRP A 53 -7.01 -2.05 11.03
CA TRP A 53 -5.76 -1.30 11.10
C TRP A 53 -5.19 -1.05 9.71
N ALA A 54 -4.72 0.17 9.46
CA ALA A 54 -3.77 0.44 8.39
C ALA A 54 -2.36 0.43 8.97
N VAL A 55 -1.44 -0.29 8.32
CA VAL A 55 -0.04 -0.38 8.74
C VAL A 55 0.87 0.19 7.66
N ALA A 56 1.81 1.04 8.07
CA ALA A 56 2.88 1.55 7.23
C ALA A 56 4.22 1.17 7.85
N GLN A 57 5.05 0.45 7.11
CA GLN A 57 6.38 0.04 7.55
C GLN A 57 7.43 0.46 6.53
N THR A 58 8.51 1.09 7.00
CA THR A 58 9.66 1.41 6.14
C THR A 58 10.65 0.25 6.12
N PHE A 59 11.50 0.22 5.09
CA PHE A 59 12.55 -0.78 4.97
C PHE A 59 13.53 -0.77 6.16
N GLU A 60 13.79 0.41 6.73
CA GLU A 60 14.65 0.61 7.91
C GLU A 60 14.00 0.12 9.22
N GLY A 61 12.79 -0.44 9.15
CA GLY A 61 12.10 -1.03 10.29
C GLY A 61 11.23 -0.05 11.09
N LYS A 62 11.00 1.18 10.59
CA LYS A 62 10.04 2.08 11.23
C LYS A 62 8.63 1.54 11.00
N PHE A 63 7.96 1.14 12.07
CA PHE A 63 6.59 0.64 12.07
C PHE A 63 5.63 1.70 12.58
N GLN A 64 4.51 1.89 11.88
CA GLN A 64 3.39 2.73 12.30
C GLN A 64 2.07 2.02 11.96
N ALA A 65 1.13 2.01 12.89
CA ALA A 65 -0.19 1.42 12.75
C ALA A 65 -1.28 2.40 13.18
N PHE A 66 -2.41 2.38 12.48
CA PHE A 66 -3.52 3.31 12.63
C PHE A 66 -4.83 2.54 12.71
N ARG A 67 -5.52 2.52 13.86
CA ARG A 67 -6.81 1.82 14.02
C ARG A 67 -7.97 2.75 13.73
N PHE A 68 -8.96 2.26 13.01
CA PHE A 68 -10.15 3.03 12.61
C PHE A 68 -11.42 2.43 13.21
N ALA A 69 -12.40 3.27 13.53
CA ALA A 69 -13.67 2.84 14.11
C ALA A 69 -14.67 2.37 13.04
N THR A 70 -14.68 3.05 11.91
CA THR A 70 -15.69 2.90 10.88
C THR A 70 -15.06 2.28 9.66
N VAL A 71 -15.61 1.17 9.18
CA VAL A 71 -15.19 0.52 7.92
C VAL A 71 -16.42 0.40 7.04
N ARG A 72 -16.35 0.98 5.84
CA ARG A 72 -17.42 0.99 4.82
C ARG A 72 -16.90 0.40 3.52
N GLN A 73 -17.83 -0.04 2.69
CA GLN A 73 -17.51 -0.45 1.33
C GLN A 73 -17.24 0.79 0.48
N LEU A 74 -16.20 0.72 -0.35
CA LEU A 74 -15.77 1.84 -1.20
C LEU A 74 -16.83 2.23 -2.22
N VAL A 75 -17.65 1.26 -2.67
CA VAL A 75 -18.75 1.52 -3.60
C VAL A 75 -19.82 2.47 -3.02
N ASP A 76 -19.86 2.63 -1.71
CA ASP A 76 -20.78 3.54 -1.01
C ASP A 76 -20.25 4.98 -0.93
N LEU A 77 -19.00 5.21 -1.37
CA LEU A 77 -18.31 6.49 -1.24
C LEU A 77 -17.77 7.00 -2.58
N SER A 78 -17.99 8.28 -2.85
CA SER A 78 -17.29 9.01 -3.90
C SER A 78 -15.95 9.53 -3.35
N ILE A 79 -14.85 9.14 -4.00
CA ILE A 79 -13.54 9.75 -3.79
C ILE A 79 -13.43 11.00 -4.68
N PRO A 80 -12.97 12.15 -4.13
CA PRO A 80 -12.72 13.34 -4.93
C PRO A 80 -11.60 13.11 -5.95
N GLU A 81 -11.83 13.50 -7.21
CA GLU A 81 -10.77 13.45 -8.22
C GLU A 81 -9.68 14.51 -7.91
N ALA A 82 -8.41 14.10 -7.99
CA ALA A 82 -7.29 15.03 -7.90
C ALA A 82 -6.85 15.52 -9.28
N SER A 83 -6.63 16.84 -9.40
CA SER A 83 -5.86 17.41 -10.51
C SER A 83 -4.37 17.33 -10.20
N ILE A 84 -3.63 16.60 -11.02
CA ILE A 84 -2.20 16.37 -10.85
C ILE A 84 -1.44 17.42 -11.66
N SER A 85 -0.70 18.29 -10.97
CA SER A 85 0.11 19.33 -11.59
C SER A 85 1.45 19.48 -10.86
N PHE A 86 2.53 19.59 -11.63
CA PHE A 86 3.89 19.50 -11.14
C PHE A 86 4.75 20.70 -11.58
N ALA A 87 5.60 21.18 -10.68
CA ALA A 87 6.35 22.44 -10.84
C ALA A 87 7.70 22.31 -11.56
N ASP A 88 8.33 21.15 -11.50
CA ASP A 88 9.67 20.88 -12.01
C ASP A 88 9.68 19.59 -12.86
N PRO A 89 10.76 19.19 -13.54
CA PRO A 89 10.88 17.83 -14.09
C PRO A 89 11.19 16.80 -12.99
N TRP A 90 11.03 15.51 -13.31
CA TRP A 90 11.45 14.43 -12.40
C TRP A 90 12.94 14.50 -12.07
N GLN A 91 13.24 14.42 -10.78
CA GLN A 91 14.60 14.34 -10.24
C GLN A 91 14.87 12.91 -9.76
N SER A 92 16.06 12.40 -9.98
CA SER A 92 16.46 11.04 -9.63
C SER A 92 17.48 11.07 -8.50
N SER A 93 17.33 10.21 -7.49
CA SER A 93 18.28 10.09 -6.36
C SER A 93 19.66 9.55 -6.79
N MET A 94 19.76 8.99 -7.99
CA MET A 94 21.01 8.54 -8.61
C MET A 94 21.12 9.05 -10.03
N SER A 95 22.31 9.48 -10.44
CA SER A 95 22.64 9.70 -11.85
C SER A 95 22.71 8.38 -12.62
N LYS A 96 22.70 8.46 -13.95
CA LYS A 96 22.90 7.28 -14.80
C LYS A 96 24.22 6.58 -14.48
N ASP A 97 25.31 7.34 -14.35
CA ASP A 97 26.64 6.79 -14.11
C ASP A 97 26.75 6.13 -12.72
N GLN A 98 26.10 6.72 -11.71
CA GLN A 98 26.01 6.12 -10.37
C GLN A 98 25.24 4.80 -10.40
N TYR A 99 24.09 4.76 -11.10
CA TYR A 99 23.29 3.55 -11.22
C TYR A 99 24.05 2.44 -11.94
N VAL A 100 24.68 2.75 -13.09
CA VAL A 100 25.50 1.79 -13.85
C VAL A 100 26.68 1.28 -13.04
N SER A 101 27.35 2.16 -12.29
CA SER A 101 28.45 1.77 -11.41
C SER A 101 27.97 0.83 -10.30
N GLY A 102 26.81 1.10 -9.70
CA GLY A 102 26.18 0.21 -8.71
C GLY A 102 25.85 -1.16 -9.29
N VAL A 103 25.28 -1.22 -10.49
CA VAL A 103 25.03 -2.50 -11.20
C VAL A 103 26.33 -3.28 -11.42
N ASN A 104 27.41 -2.62 -11.85
CA ASN A 104 28.68 -3.29 -12.09
C ASN A 104 29.31 -3.81 -10.79
N ALA A 105 29.20 -3.07 -9.69
CA ALA A 105 29.65 -3.54 -8.37
C ALA A 105 28.88 -4.80 -7.94
N ILE A 106 27.55 -4.78 -8.04
CA ILE A 106 26.69 -5.93 -7.75
C ILE A 106 27.08 -7.14 -8.59
N ARG A 107 27.32 -6.96 -9.90
CA ARG A 107 27.77 -8.05 -10.78
C ARG A 107 29.10 -8.64 -10.35
N ALA A 108 30.04 -7.82 -9.88
CA ALA A 108 31.31 -8.29 -9.35
C ALA A 108 31.12 -9.10 -8.06
N ASP A 109 30.19 -8.69 -7.19
CA ASP A 109 29.87 -9.42 -5.96
C ASP A 109 29.17 -10.75 -6.23
N ILE A 110 28.27 -10.80 -7.22
CA ILE A 110 27.69 -12.04 -7.73
C ILE A 110 28.78 -12.98 -8.27
N ALA A 111 29.69 -12.47 -9.10
CA ALA A 111 30.77 -13.28 -9.68
C ALA A 111 31.74 -13.85 -8.63
N ARG A 112 31.90 -13.16 -7.49
CA ARG A 112 32.68 -13.65 -6.34
C ARG A 112 31.90 -14.61 -5.45
N GLY A 113 30.59 -14.77 -5.65
CA GLY A 113 29.72 -15.61 -4.84
C GLY A 113 29.30 -14.98 -3.50
N TRP A 114 29.40 -13.65 -3.34
CA TRP A 114 28.96 -12.98 -2.09
C TRP A 114 27.45 -12.89 -1.96
N VAL A 115 26.77 -12.67 -3.09
CA VAL A 115 25.32 -12.53 -3.17
C VAL A 115 24.83 -13.24 -4.42
N TYR A 116 23.60 -13.77 -4.37
CA TYR A 116 22.97 -14.37 -5.55
C TYR A 116 22.19 -13.32 -6.37
N GLN A 117 21.51 -12.39 -5.69
CA GLN A 117 20.72 -11.33 -6.31
C GLN A 117 20.67 -10.10 -5.39
N VAL A 118 20.64 -8.90 -5.99
CA VAL A 118 20.42 -7.63 -5.29
C VAL A 118 19.40 -6.79 -6.07
N ASN A 119 18.44 -6.18 -5.37
CA ASN A 119 17.52 -5.21 -5.97
C ASN A 119 18.07 -3.79 -5.82
N LEU A 120 18.55 -3.19 -6.92
CA LEU A 120 19.05 -1.82 -6.92
C LEU A 120 17.96 -0.84 -7.38
N CYS A 121 17.44 -0.08 -6.43
CA CYS A 121 16.39 0.92 -6.66
C CYS A 121 16.96 2.34 -6.67
N ARG A 122 16.23 3.25 -7.31
CA ARG A 122 16.42 4.71 -7.21
C ARG A 122 15.09 5.38 -6.94
N VAL A 123 15.12 6.52 -6.27
CA VAL A 123 13.92 7.32 -5.95
C VAL A 123 13.76 8.40 -7.01
N LEU A 124 12.54 8.55 -7.52
CA LEU A 124 12.16 9.67 -8.37
C LEU A 124 11.29 10.65 -7.58
N THR A 125 11.66 11.92 -7.60
CA THR A 125 11.00 12.99 -6.84
C THR A 125 10.59 14.11 -7.78
N ARG A 126 9.46 14.73 -7.48
CA ARG A 126 8.95 15.89 -8.22
C ARG A 126 8.20 16.81 -7.27
N THR A 127 8.35 18.11 -7.45
CA THR A 127 7.65 19.12 -6.65
C THR A 127 6.24 19.32 -7.18
N LEU A 128 5.24 19.21 -6.30
CA LEU A 128 3.85 19.48 -6.64
C LEU A 128 3.59 20.99 -6.66
N HIS A 129 2.78 21.48 -7.61
CA HIS A 129 2.34 22.89 -7.60
C HIS A 129 1.44 23.21 -6.40
N GLN A 130 0.66 22.22 -5.97
CA GLN A 130 -0.24 22.29 -4.83
C GLN A 130 -0.28 20.91 -4.16
N PRO A 131 -0.59 20.83 -2.86
CA PRO A 131 -0.80 19.55 -2.21
C PRO A 131 -1.85 18.71 -2.94
N ILE A 132 -1.58 17.42 -3.09
CA ILE A 132 -2.51 16.46 -3.67
C ILE A 132 -2.96 15.52 -2.57
N ASP A 133 -4.26 15.26 -2.50
CA ASP A 133 -4.82 14.26 -1.60
C ASP A 133 -4.47 12.84 -2.08
N PRO A 134 -3.98 11.95 -1.19
CA PRO A 134 -3.61 10.58 -1.57
C PRO A 134 -4.72 9.75 -2.20
N ALA A 135 -5.98 9.87 -1.75
CA ALA A 135 -7.11 9.13 -2.31
C ALA A 135 -7.41 9.63 -3.73
N GLY A 136 -7.40 10.94 -3.94
CA GLY A 136 -7.60 11.50 -5.28
C GLY A 136 -6.49 11.12 -6.26
N LEU A 137 -5.22 11.10 -5.83
CA LEU A 137 -4.10 10.62 -6.65
C LEU A 137 -4.25 9.13 -6.98
N TRP A 138 -4.59 8.32 -5.97
CA TRP A 138 -4.85 6.89 -6.15
C TRP A 138 -5.97 6.65 -7.16
N GLN A 139 -7.12 7.30 -6.99
CA GLN A 139 -8.27 7.15 -7.88
C GLN A 139 -7.93 7.55 -9.32
N ALA A 140 -7.24 8.68 -9.51
CA ALA A 140 -6.88 9.17 -10.84
C ALA A 140 -5.99 8.17 -11.62
N LEU A 141 -5.01 7.56 -10.95
CA LEU A 141 -4.06 6.64 -11.58
C LEU A 141 -4.55 5.19 -11.63
N ASN A 142 -5.35 4.75 -10.66
CA ASN A 142 -5.88 3.38 -10.59
C ASN A 142 -6.85 3.07 -11.75
N ARG A 143 -7.51 4.09 -12.33
CA ARG A 143 -8.36 3.92 -13.53
C ARG A 143 -7.60 3.40 -14.75
N GLY A 144 -6.32 3.78 -14.89
CA GLY A 144 -5.49 3.36 -16.03
C GLY A 144 -4.66 2.10 -15.75
N ASN A 145 -4.37 1.82 -14.47
CA ASN A 145 -3.53 0.71 -14.05
C ASN A 145 -4.10 0.11 -12.75
N PRO A 146 -5.15 -0.72 -12.83
CA PRO A 146 -5.76 -1.31 -11.64
C PRO A 146 -4.76 -2.20 -10.93
N ALA A 147 -4.47 -1.88 -9.67
CA ALA A 147 -3.50 -2.62 -8.85
C ALA A 147 -4.24 -3.35 -7.71
N PRO A 148 -4.23 -4.69 -7.66
CA PRO A 148 -5.04 -5.48 -6.71
C PRO A 148 -4.70 -5.24 -5.23
N HIS A 149 -3.50 -4.74 -4.94
CA HIS A 149 -3.04 -4.43 -3.58
C HIS A 149 -2.72 -2.93 -3.42
N GLY A 150 -3.21 -2.09 -4.34
CA GLY A 150 -3.13 -0.65 -4.24
C GLY A 150 -4.10 -0.06 -3.21
N GLY A 151 -3.90 1.21 -2.90
CA GLY A 151 -4.71 1.92 -1.90
C GLY A 151 -4.20 3.32 -1.60
N ALA A 152 -4.82 3.97 -0.63
CA ALA A 152 -4.38 5.27 -0.13
C ALA A 152 -4.48 5.35 1.39
N LEU A 153 -3.57 6.09 2.02
CA LEU A 153 -3.57 6.35 3.45
C LEU A 153 -3.26 7.83 3.68
N PHE A 154 -4.10 8.47 4.49
CA PHE A 154 -3.85 9.81 4.99
C PHE A 154 -4.03 9.84 6.50
N ILE A 155 -3.00 10.31 7.21
CA ILE A 155 -3.03 10.60 8.64
C ILE A 155 -2.57 12.05 8.81
N PRO A 156 -3.39 12.94 9.38
CA PRO A 156 -3.01 14.32 9.65
C PRO A 156 -1.78 14.43 10.55
N ALA A 157 -1.01 15.52 10.41
CA ALA A 157 0.10 15.79 11.32
C ALA A 157 -0.42 16.08 12.73
N THR A 158 0.37 15.68 13.73
CA THR A 158 0.20 16.10 15.13
C THR A 158 1.38 17.00 15.52
N PRO A 159 1.35 17.65 16.69
CA PRO A 159 2.50 18.42 17.17
C PRO A 159 3.80 17.60 17.28
N SER A 160 3.70 16.28 17.48
CA SER A 160 4.85 15.37 17.66
C SER A 160 5.19 14.55 16.43
N GLU A 161 4.28 14.42 15.45
CA GLU A 161 4.46 13.54 14.30
C GLU A 161 4.05 14.21 12.99
N ALA A 162 4.86 13.98 11.95
CA ALA A 162 4.53 14.44 10.59
C ALA A 162 3.32 13.68 10.03
N ALA A 163 2.58 14.33 9.12
CA ALA A 163 1.49 13.68 8.42
C ALA A 163 1.99 12.48 7.59
N VAL A 164 1.19 11.42 7.54
CA VAL A 164 1.40 10.28 6.65
C VAL A 164 0.53 10.46 5.42
N ARG A 165 1.13 10.35 4.23
CA ARG A 165 0.46 10.47 2.93
C ARG A 165 1.01 9.40 2.00
N ILE A 166 0.21 8.40 1.67
CA ILE A 166 0.61 7.28 0.82
C ILE A 166 -0.46 7.04 -0.24
N SER A 167 -0.05 6.99 -1.51
CA SER A 167 -0.84 6.41 -2.61
C SER A 167 -0.05 5.23 -3.16
N SER A 168 -0.59 4.03 -3.05
CA SER A 168 0.04 2.78 -3.46
C SER A 168 -0.66 2.21 -4.70
N PHE A 169 0.16 1.70 -5.61
CA PHE A 169 -0.28 1.00 -6.83
C PHE A 169 0.40 -0.36 -6.90
N SER A 170 0.47 -1.07 -5.77
CA SER A 170 1.16 -2.35 -5.69
C SER A 170 0.38 -3.46 -6.41
N PRO A 171 1.00 -4.19 -7.35
CA PRO A 171 0.43 -5.41 -7.90
C PRO A 171 0.72 -6.64 -7.02
N GLU A 172 1.62 -6.52 -6.04
CA GLU A 172 2.20 -7.65 -5.31
C GLU A 172 1.68 -7.72 -3.87
N LEU A 173 1.31 -8.92 -3.45
CA LEU A 173 0.97 -9.23 -2.06
C LEU A 173 2.24 -9.62 -1.31
N PHE A 174 2.66 -8.75 -0.38
CA PHE A 174 3.78 -9.08 0.51
C PHE A 174 3.44 -10.26 1.44
N LEU A 175 2.40 -10.09 2.25
CA LEU A 175 1.96 -11.10 3.22
C LEU A 175 0.46 -10.96 3.48
N ARG A 176 -0.25 -12.08 3.54
CA ARG A 176 -1.60 -12.19 4.11
C ARG A 176 -1.58 -13.21 5.24
N ARG A 177 -2.21 -12.87 6.35
CA ARG A 177 -2.44 -13.77 7.47
C ARG A 177 -3.94 -13.95 7.69
N GLU A 178 -4.38 -15.20 7.69
CA GLU A 178 -5.73 -15.60 8.06
C GLU A 178 -5.62 -16.61 9.19
N GLU A 179 -5.94 -16.18 10.40
CA GLU A 179 -5.77 -16.97 11.64
C GLU A 179 -4.32 -17.49 11.81
N GLN A 180 -4.11 -18.78 11.56
CA GLN A 180 -2.83 -19.50 11.66
C GLN A 180 -2.20 -19.77 10.28
N SER A 181 -2.82 -19.29 9.20
CA SER A 181 -2.33 -19.45 7.83
C SER A 181 -1.62 -18.17 7.36
N LEU A 182 -0.47 -18.35 6.71
CA LEU A 182 0.29 -17.28 6.06
C LEU A 182 0.38 -17.56 4.57
N LEU A 183 0.19 -16.52 3.77
CA LEU A 183 0.30 -16.55 2.31
C LEU A 183 1.16 -15.37 1.86
N SER A 184 2.09 -15.62 0.94
CA SER A 184 2.80 -14.59 0.19
C SER A 184 2.75 -14.97 -1.29
N SER A 185 2.71 -13.97 -2.18
CA SER A 185 2.63 -14.19 -3.63
C SER A 185 3.68 -13.32 -4.32
N PRO A 186 4.97 -13.69 -4.20
CA PRO A 186 6.06 -12.88 -4.74
C PRO A 186 6.01 -12.78 -6.26
N ILE A 187 6.29 -11.59 -6.78
CA ILE A 187 6.40 -11.34 -8.22
C ILE A 187 7.87 -11.16 -8.57
N LYS A 188 8.35 -11.96 -9.52
CA LYS A 188 9.68 -11.79 -10.09
C LYS A 188 9.66 -12.20 -11.57
N GLY A 189 10.25 -11.35 -12.41
CA GLY A 189 10.02 -11.36 -13.85
C GLY A 189 8.90 -10.39 -14.23
N THR A 190 9.13 -9.54 -15.21
CA THR A 190 8.11 -8.61 -15.72
C THR A 190 8.28 -8.53 -17.23
N ALA A 191 7.25 -8.93 -17.96
CA ALA A 191 7.20 -8.87 -19.42
C ALA A 191 5.87 -8.24 -19.86
N ALA A 192 5.81 -7.73 -21.08
CA ALA A 192 4.58 -7.15 -21.61
C ALA A 192 3.51 -8.22 -21.90
N SER A 193 3.94 -9.47 -22.11
CA SER A 193 3.10 -10.64 -22.26
C SER A 193 3.79 -11.89 -21.69
N ASP A 194 3.01 -12.90 -21.30
CA ASP A 194 3.55 -14.18 -20.78
C ASP A 194 4.51 -14.87 -21.77
N THR A 195 4.30 -14.66 -23.07
CA THR A 195 5.14 -15.23 -24.14
C THR A 195 6.53 -14.58 -24.24
N GLU A 196 6.75 -13.47 -23.56
CA GLU A 196 8.03 -12.73 -23.54
C GLU A 196 8.86 -13.02 -22.28
N LEU A 197 8.34 -13.83 -21.34
CA LEU A 197 9.12 -14.28 -20.19
C LEU A 197 10.27 -15.19 -20.63
N LEU A 198 11.47 -14.89 -20.16
CA LEU A 198 12.67 -15.67 -20.46
C LEU A 198 12.83 -16.79 -19.42
N GLU A 199 13.57 -17.86 -19.76
CA GLU A 199 13.93 -18.92 -18.80
C GLU A 199 14.63 -18.36 -17.54
N LYS A 200 15.36 -17.24 -17.70
CA LYS A 200 15.97 -16.50 -16.60
C LYS A 200 14.95 -15.97 -15.60
N ASP A 201 13.79 -15.49 -16.06
CA ASP A 201 12.75 -14.92 -15.20
C ASP A 201 12.12 -15.99 -14.30
N THR A 202 11.92 -17.20 -14.84
CA THR A 202 11.48 -18.36 -14.06
C THR A 202 12.51 -18.76 -13.00
N ALA A 203 13.80 -18.77 -13.35
CA ALA A 203 14.86 -19.09 -12.40
C ALA A 203 14.96 -18.06 -11.25
N GLU A 204 14.80 -16.76 -11.56
CA GLU A 204 14.75 -15.71 -10.54
C GLU A 204 13.52 -15.84 -9.63
N ASN A 205 12.36 -16.19 -10.19
CA ASN A 205 11.16 -16.42 -9.40
C ASN A 205 11.31 -17.60 -8.44
N ILE A 206 11.84 -18.74 -8.92
CA ILE A 206 12.12 -19.90 -8.06
C ILE A 206 13.04 -19.52 -6.90
N MET A 207 14.07 -18.73 -7.15
CA MET A 207 14.98 -18.27 -6.10
C MET A 207 14.26 -17.43 -5.02
N ILE A 208 13.37 -16.51 -5.41
CA ILE A 208 12.60 -15.69 -4.46
C ILE A 208 11.57 -16.53 -3.69
N VAL A 209 10.92 -17.48 -4.37
CA VAL A 209 10.01 -18.43 -3.72
C VAL A 209 10.75 -19.26 -2.68
N ASP A 210 11.95 -19.72 -2.98
CA ASP A 210 12.79 -20.46 -2.03
C ASP A 210 13.23 -19.60 -0.83
N LEU A 211 13.54 -18.31 -1.05
CA LEU A 211 13.83 -17.36 0.01
C LEU A 211 12.63 -17.21 0.96
N ILE A 212 11.44 -16.98 0.43
CA ILE A 212 10.22 -16.83 1.24
C ILE A 212 9.85 -18.14 1.94
N ARG A 213 10.05 -19.29 1.29
CA ARG A 213 9.89 -20.61 1.92
C ARG A 213 10.81 -20.76 3.12
N ASN A 214 12.07 -20.32 3.00
CA ASN A 214 13.02 -20.32 4.11
C ASN A 214 12.53 -19.41 5.24
N ASP A 215 12.12 -18.17 4.92
CA ASP A 215 11.61 -17.22 5.91
C ASP A 215 10.39 -17.77 6.68
N PHE A 216 9.45 -18.39 5.97
CA PHE A 216 8.30 -19.04 6.60
C PHE A 216 8.71 -20.24 7.45
N SER A 217 9.75 -20.99 7.08
CA SER A 217 10.19 -22.17 7.85
C SER A 217 10.67 -21.85 9.27
N HIS A 218 11.06 -20.60 9.54
CA HIS A 218 11.47 -20.15 10.87
C HIS A 218 10.31 -19.99 11.84
N ILE A 219 9.08 -19.82 11.34
CA ILE A 219 7.89 -19.51 12.16
C ILE A 219 6.74 -20.51 11.97
N ALA A 220 6.72 -21.24 10.85
CA ALA A 220 5.68 -22.21 10.54
C ALA A 220 5.96 -23.57 11.20
N GLN A 221 4.89 -24.34 11.43
CA GLN A 221 5.02 -25.73 11.85
C GLN A 221 5.77 -26.55 10.78
N ALA A 222 6.65 -27.46 11.22
CA ALA A 222 7.41 -28.30 10.29
C ALA A 222 6.50 -29.06 9.32
N GLY A 223 6.84 -29.02 8.03
CA GLY A 223 6.11 -29.71 6.96
C GLY A 223 4.82 -29.03 6.47
N THR A 224 4.46 -27.84 6.98
CA THR A 224 3.24 -27.13 6.56
C THR A 224 3.47 -26.10 5.44
N VAL A 225 4.71 -25.66 5.22
CA VAL A 225 5.03 -24.72 4.14
C VAL A 225 4.90 -25.41 2.78
N ARG A 226 4.03 -24.88 1.91
CA ARG A 226 3.74 -25.40 0.57
C ARG A 226 3.93 -24.30 -0.47
N VAL A 227 4.40 -24.69 -1.65
CA VAL A 227 4.47 -23.84 -2.84
C VAL A 227 3.46 -24.41 -3.84
N THR A 228 2.66 -23.54 -4.47
CA THR A 228 1.57 -23.90 -5.37
C THR A 228 1.62 -23.09 -6.64
#